data_AF-A0A4U9WET9-F1
#
_entry.id   AF-A0A4U9WET9-F1
#
_cell.length_a   1.000
_cell.length_b   1.000
_cell.length_c   1.000
_cell.angle_alpha   90.00
_cell.angle_beta   90.00
_cell.angle_gamma   90.00
#
_symmetry.space_group_name_H-M   'P 1'
#
loop_
_entity.id
_entity.type
_entity.pdbx_description
1 polymer ?
#
loop_
_entity_poly.entity_id
_entity_poly.type
_entity_poly.pdbx_seq_one_letter_code
_entity_poly.pdbx_strand_id
1 'polypeptide(L)'
;MDKQDPGFTNPTKPIGAFFSEQQRDALLQQYPTWRFVEDSGRGYRRVVASPEPIRIVEADAIKALTQQGFVVIGAGGGGIPVARNSQGDYQSVDAGDR
;
A
#
# COMPACT_ATOMS: atom_id res chain seq x y z
N MET A 1 -9.32 0.23 5.54
CA MET A 1 -9.66 0.68 4.17
C MET A 1 -11.06 0.22 3.81
N ASP A 2 -11.69 0.86 2.82
CA ASP A 2 -12.91 0.35 2.18
C ASP A 2 -12.52 -0.68 1.10
N LYS A 3 -13.25 -1.80 0.98
CA LYS A 3 -13.01 -2.80 -0.07
C LYS A 3 -13.34 -2.28 -1.48
N GLN A 4 -14.17 -1.24 -1.57
CA GLN A 4 -14.60 -0.63 -2.83
C GLN A 4 -13.81 0.63 -3.19
N ASP A 5 -12.71 0.89 -2.47
CA ASP A 5 -11.87 2.06 -2.70
C ASP A 5 -11.32 2.09 -4.15
N PRO A 6 -11.48 3.20 -4.89
CA PRO A 6 -11.02 3.30 -6.28
C PRO A 6 -9.49 3.14 -6.41
N GLY A 7 -8.72 3.38 -5.34
CA GLY A 7 -7.27 3.16 -5.27
C GLY A 7 -6.83 1.71 -5.46
N PHE A 8 -7.75 0.74 -5.41
CA PHE A 8 -7.50 -0.64 -5.87
C PHE A 8 -7.53 -0.79 -7.39
N THR A 9 -8.34 0.02 -8.07
CA THR A 9 -8.50 -0.05 -9.54
C THR A 9 -7.50 0.82 -10.28
N ASN A 10 -7.01 1.89 -9.64
CA ASN A 10 -5.99 2.78 -10.17
C ASN A 10 -4.77 2.83 -9.23
N PRO A 11 -3.82 1.88 -9.36
CA PRO A 11 -2.65 1.83 -8.49
C PRO A 11 -1.71 3.00 -8.77
N THR A 12 -1.37 3.75 -7.72
CA THR A 12 -0.60 5.00 -7.82
C THR A 12 0.65 5.01 -6.96
N LYS A 13 0.74 4.16 -5.92
CA LYS A 13 1.87 4.18 -4.98
C LYS A 13 3.08 3.49 -5.58
N PRO A 14 4.17 4.21 -5.89
CA PRO A 14 5.33 3.59 -6.48
C PRO A 14 6.16 2.86 -5.40
N ILE A 15 6.64 1.67 -5.71
CA ILE A 15 7.42 0.80 -4.83
C ILE A 15 8.72 0.35 -5.49
N GLY A 16 9.69 -0.07 -4.68
CA GLY A 16 10.93 -0.68 -5.15
C GLY A 16 11.81 0.22 -6.04
N ALA A 17 12.67 -0.45 -6.82
CA ALA A 17 13.69 0.15 -7.66
C ALA A 17 13.12 0.83 -8.92
N PHE A 18 13.99 1.59 -9.59
CA PHE A 18 13.74 2.10 -10.94
C PHE A 18 14.15 1.06 -11.99
N PHE A 19 13.38 1.00 -13.07
CA PHE A 19 13.58 0.11 -14.20
C PHE A 19 13.74 0.90 -15.49
N SER A 20 14.56 0.42 -16.41
CA SER A 20 14.54 0.89 -17.79
C SER A 20 13.25 0.44 -18.48
N GLU A 21 12.98 1.03 -19.65
CA GLU A 21 11.84 0.61 -20.47
C GLU A 21 11.89 -0.88 -20.84
N GLN A 22 13.05 -1.37 -21.25
CA GLN A 22 13.25 -2.78 -21.60
C GLN A 22 13.04 -3.71 -20.40
N GLN A 23 13.49 -3.31 -19.21
CA GLN A 23 13.28 -4.08 -17.98
C GLN A 23 11.80 -4.13 -17.59
N ARG A 24 11.10 -2.99 -17.67
CA ARG A 24 9.65 -2.93 -17.47
C ARG A 24 8.93 -3.91 -18.39
N ASP A 25 9.26 -3.91 -19.67
CA ASP A 25 8.58 -4.76 -20.67
C ASP A 25 8.82 -6.24 -20.42
N ALA A 26 10.06 -6.62 -20.08
CA ALA A 26 10.37 -8.00 -19.69
C ALA A 26 9.61 -8.42 -18.42
N LEU A 27 9.51 -7.53 -17.43
CA LEU A 27 8.75 -7.80 -16.20
C LEU A 27 7.25 -7.91 -16.47
N LEU A 28 6.68 -7.12 -17.39
CA LEU A 28 5.28 -7.22 -17.77
C LEU A 28 4.96 -8.53 -18.50
N GLN A 29 5.91 -9.11 -19.24
CA GLN A 29 5.75 -10.44 -19.81
C GLN A 29 5.70 -11.53 -18.73
N GLN A 30 6.54 -11.41 -17.69
CA GLN A 30 6.59 -12.36 -16.59
C GLN A 30 5.43 -12.17 -15.59
N TYR A 31 5.01 -10.93 -15.37
CA TYR A 31 3.98 -10.53 -14.40
C TYR A 31 2.96 -9.59 -15.07
N PRO A 32 2.02 -10.13 -15.87
CA PRO A 32 1.09 -9.32 -16.68
C PRO A 32 0.15 -8.40 -15.88
N THR A 33 -0.01 -8.68 -14.58
CA THR A 33 -0.87 -7.90 -13.68
C THR A 33 -0.15 -6.72 -13.07
N TRP A 34 1.19 -6.65 -13.14
CA TRP A 34 1.94 -5.53 -12.60
C TRP A 34 1.63 -4.24 -13.37
N ARG A 35 1.78 -3.12 -12.68
CA ARG A 35 1.56 -1.78 -13.21
C ARG A 35 2.79 -0.95 -12.93
N PHE A 36 3.10 -0.03 -13.85
CA PHE A 36 4.27 0.82 -13.77
C PHE A 36 3.90 2.25 -14.13
N VAL A 37 4.61 3.22 -13.55
CA VAL A 37 4.56 4.63 -13.93
C VAL A 37 5.97 5.11 -14.25
N GLU A 38 6.08 6.00 -15.23
CA GLU A 38 7.32 6.73 -15.48
C GLU A 38 7.52 7.80 -14.39
N ASP A 39 8.74 7.93 -13.89
CA ASP A 39 9.08 8.84 -12.81
C ASP A 39 10.12 9.87 -13.30
N SER A 40 9.61 10.85 -14.05
CA SER A 40 10.33 12.08 -14.46
C SER A 40 11.71 11.82 -15.09
N GLY A 41 11.80 10.86 -16.00
CA GLY A 41 13.05 10.52 -16.70
C GLY A 41 14.06 9.71 -15.88
N ARG A 42 13.74 9.31 -14.64
CA ARG A 42 14.57 8.40 -13.82
C ARG A 42 14.33 6.92 -14.14
N GLY A 43 13.40 6.64 -15.05
CA GLY A 43 12.93 5.31 -15.39
C GLY A 43 11.52 5.04 -14.86
N TYR A 44 11.16 3.75 -14.82
CA TYR A 44 9.85 3.26 -14.44
C TYR A 44 9.88 2.68 -13.04
N ARG A 45 8.80 2.86 -12.29
CA ARG A 45 8.62 2.20 -10.98
C ARG A 45 7.34 1.38 -10.98
N ARG A 46 7.38 0.22 -10.35
CA ARG A 46 6.16 -0.57 -10.11
C ARG A 46 5.25 0.23 -9.19
N VAL A 47 3.96 0.25 -9.51
CA VAL A 47 2.92 0.83 -8.65
C VAL A 47 2.00 -0.24 -8.13
N VAL A 48 1.55 -0.04 -6.90
CA VAL A 48 0.61 -0.92 -6.19
C VAL A 48 -0.62 -0.12 -5.76
N ALA A 49 -1.66 -0.85 -5.35
CA ALA A 49 -2.87 -0.23 -4.85
C ALA A 49 -2.56 0.67 -3.64
N SER A 50 -3.19 1.82 -3.60
CA SER A 50 -3.01 2.81 -2.52
C SER A 50 -4.36 3.32 -2.03
N PRO A 51 -5.18 2.45 -1.42
CA PRO A 51 -6.48 2.85 -0.88
C PRO A 51 -6.32 3.86 0.27
N GLU A 52 -7.33 4.71 0.45
CA GLU A 52 -7.30 5.78 1.45
C GLU A 52 -7.44 5.20 2.87
N PRO A 53 -6.55 5.57 3.82
CA PRO A 53 -6.68 5.18 5.22
C PRO A 53 -7.90 5.81 5.89
N ILE A 54 -8.88 4.98 6.24
CA ILE A 54 -10.08 5.39 7.00
C ILE A 54 -9.83 5.41 8.51
N ARG A 55 -8.97 4.51 9.00
CA ARG A 55 -8.70 4.30 10.44
C ARG A 55 -7.40 3.52 10.65
N ILE A 56 -6.69 3.84 11.73
CA ILE A 56 -5.65 3.00 12.32
C ILE A 56 -6.30 2.11 13.38
N VAL A 57 -6.19 0.78 13.25
CA VAL A 57 -6.86 -0.17 14.15
C VAL A 57 -6.29 -0.06 15.57
N GLU A 58 -4.99 0.19 15.68
CA GLU A 58 -4.24 0.29 16.94
C GLU A 58 -4.25 1.70 17.55
N ALA A 59 -5.09 2.62 17.06
CA ALA A 59 -5.09 4.02 17.46
C ALA A 59 -5.24 4.23 18.98
N ASP A 60 -6.11 3.45 19.63
CA ASP A 60 -6.32 3.55 21.08
C ASP A 60 -5.08 3.13 21.88
N ALA A 61 -4.39 2.08 21.44
CA ALA A 61 -3.15 1.64 22.07
C ALA A 61 -2.02 2.66 21.88
N ILE A 62 -1.88 3.20 20.67
CA ILE A 62 -0.91 4.27 20.37
C ILE A 62 -1.18 5.46 21.30
N LYS A 63 -2.44 5.90 21.40
CA LYS A 63 -2.84 7.03 22.25
C LYS A 63 -2.53 6.77 23.73
N ALA A 64 -2.84 5.59 24.24
CA ALA A 64 -2.59 5.23 25.63
C ALA A 64 -1.08 5.27 25.96
N LEU A 65 -0.24 4.73 25.09
CA LEU A 65 1.22 4.74 25.27
C LEU A 65 1.79 6.16 25.18
N THR A 66 1.34 6.96 24.22
CA THR A 66 1.77 8.37 24.10
C THR A 66 1.37 9.18 25.35
N GLN A 67 0.17 8.96 25.90
CA GLN A 67 -0.27 9.64 27.12
C GLN A 67 0.56 9.28 28.36
N GLN A 68 1.22 8.12 28.37
CA GLN A 68 2.15 7.71 29.43
C GLN A 68 3.58 8.24 29.23
N GLY A 69 3.81 9.06 28.20
CA GLY A 69 5.11 9.70 27.93
C GLY A 69 6.06 8.87 27.06
N PHE A 70 5.61 7.76 26.48
CA PHE A 70 6.42 6.99 25.55
C PHE A 70 6.47 7.64 24.15
N VAL A 71 7.63 7.57 23.51
CA VAL A 71 7.77 7.83 22.08
C VAL A 71 7.34 6.57 21.32
N VAL A 72 6.22 6.65 20.61
CA VAL A 72 5.61 5.52 19.89
C VAL A 72 5.90 5.65 18.40
N ILE A 73 6.46 4.59 17.79
CA ILE A 73 6.59 4.46 16.34
C ILE A 73 5.52 3.45 15.88
N GLY A 74 4.57 3.90 15.08
CA GLY A 74 3.48 3.09 14.53
C GLY A 74 3.23 3.40 13.06
N ALA A 75 2.36 2.61 12.42
CA ALA A 75 1.98 2.78 11.01
C ALA A 75 3.16 2.87 10.01
N GLY A 76 4.26 2.15 10.28
CA GLY A 76 5.43 2.11 9.39
C GLY A 76 5.04 1.76 7.95
N GLY A 77 5.54 2.52 6.97
CA GLY A 77 5.24 2.32 5.54
C GLY A 77 3.80 2.63 5.11
N GLY A 78 2.98 3.21 5.99
CA GLY A 78 1.55 3.47 5.79
C GLY A 78 0.62 2.47 6.50
N GLY A 79 1.18 1.48 7.21
CA GLY A 79 0.42 0.43 7.89
C GLY A 79 -0.02 -0.71 6.94
N ILE A 80 -0.36 -1.87 7.53
CA ILE A 80 -0.84 -3.02 6.76
C ILE A 80 -2.32 -2.78 6.39
N PRO A 81 -2.68 -2.78 5.09
CA PRO A 81 -4.05 -2.54 4.67
C PRO A 81 -4.96 -3.70 5.09
N VAL A 82 -5.95 -3.38 5.90
CA VAL A 82 -7.03 -4.30 6.30
C VAL A 82 -8.40 -3.71 6.00
N ALA A 83 -9.36 -4.60 5.77
CA ALA A 83 -10.77 -4.26 5.64
C ALA A 83 -11.60 -5.05 6.65
N ARG A 84 -12.61 -4.38 7.21
CA ARG A 84 -13.52 -5.00 8.18
C ARG A 84 -14.62 -5.78 7.46
N ASN A 85 -14.89 -7.02 7.88
CA ASN A 85 -15.99 -7.83 7.35
C ASN A 85 -17.32 -7.54 8.08
N SER A 86 -18.41 -8.18 7.66
CA SER A 86 -19.74 -8.04 8.27
C SER A 86 -19.83 -8.60 9.70
N GLN A 87 -18.94 -9.51 10.08
CA GLN A 87 -18.85 -10.07 11.42
C GLN A 87 -18.03 -9.17 12.38
N GLY A 88 -17.35 -8.16 11.83
CA GLY A 88 -16.58 -7.19 12.58
C GLY A 88 -15.07 -7.48 12.66
N ASP A 89 -14.61 -8.55 12.02
CA ASP A 89 -13.20 -8.94 11.98
C ASP A 89 -12.44 -8.19 10.88
N TYR A 90 -11.14 -8.03 11.07
CA TYR A 90 -10.24 -7.46 10.06
C TYR A 90 -9.60 -8.55 9.20
N GLN A 91 -9.64 -8.35 7.89
CA GLN A 91 -9.00 -9.20 6.91
C GLN A 91 -7.94 -8.41 6.16
N SER A 92 -6.77 -9.00 5.97
CA SER A 92 -5.73 -8.44 5.11
C SER A 92 -6.26 -8.29 3.69
N VAL A 93 -5.95 -7.15 3.07
CA VAL A 93 -6.26 -6.90 1.67
C VAL A 93 -4.94 -6.89 0.91
N ASP A 94 -4.86 -7.69 -0.16
CA ASP A 94 -3.68 -7.65 -1.03
C ASP A 94 -3.67 -6.33 -1.79
N ALA A 95 -2.62 -5.52 -1.56
CA ALA A 95 -2.41 -4.30 -2.31
C ALA A 95 -1.69 -4.54 -3.64
N GLY A 96 -1.43 -5.80 -4.01
CA GLY A 96 -0.71 -6.19 -5.21
C GLY A 96 0.80 -6.04 -5.04
N ASP A 97 1.34 -6.32 -3.85
CA ASP A 97 2.77 -6.25 -3.53
C ASP A 97 3.51 -7.58 -3.85
N ARG A 98 2.76 -8.65 -4.13
CA ARG A 98 3.27 -9.98 -4.51
C ARG A 98 3.35 -10.20 -6.01
#